data_AF-A0A857J6R0-F1
#
_entry.id   AF-A0A857J6R0-F1
#
_cell.length_a   1.000
_cell.length_b   1.000
_cell.length_c   1.000
_cell.angle_alpha   90.00
_cell.angle_beta   90.00
_cell.angle_gamma   90.00
#
_symmetry.space_group_name_H-M   'P 1'
#
loop_
_entity.id
_entity.type
_entity.pdbx_description
1 polymer ?
#
loop_
_entity_poly.entity_id
_entity_poly.type
_entity_poly.pdbx_seq_one_letter_code
_entity_poly.pdbx_strand_id
1 'polypeptide(L)' 'MSLSSERQHVVAAGSEGGGSGAPGRFILDPGTPQEQRLPSSAADIRLRKGQVFRVCTPGGGGYGSAGL' A
#
# COMPACT_ATOMS: atom_id res chain seq x y z
N MET A 1 -5.27 17.75 -1.22
CA MET A 1 -4.11 16.91 -1.61
C MET A 1 -4.56 15.95 -2.70
N SER A 2 -3.70 15.70 -3.68
CA SER A 2 -3.88 14.62 -4.66
C SER A 2 -2.85 13.52 -4.42
N LEU A 3 -3.20 12.30 -4.79
CA LEU A 3 -2.37 11.11 -4.63
C LEU A 3 -2.69 10.12 -5.75
N SER A 4 -1.65 9.45 -6.25
CA SER A 4 -1.80 8.35 -7.21
C SER A 4 -0.61 7.42 -7.08
N SER A 5 -0.86 6.11 -7.09
CA SER A 5 0.18 5.09 -7.13
C SER A 5 -0.38 3.79 -7.68
N GLU A 6 0.48 3.03 -8.35
CA GLU A 6 0.12 1.76 -8.99
C GLU A 6 0.38 0.58 -8.05
N ARG A 7 0.05 -0.65 -8.50
CA ARG A 7 0.29 -1.90 -7.76
C ARG A 7 -0.36 -1.96 -6.36
N GLN A 8 -1.50 -1.30 -6.20
CA GLN A 8 -2.33 -1.40 -4.98
C GLN A 8 -3.40 -2.50 -5.06
N HIS A 9 -3.63 -3.04 -6.27
CA HIS A 9 -4.58 -4.12 -6.54
C HIS A 9 -3.89 -5.35 -7.14
N VAL A 10 -3.01 -5.13 -8.13
CA VAL A 10 -2.19 -6.19 -8.73
C VAL A 10 -0.80 -6.17 -8.10
N VAL A 11 -0.44 -7.25 -7.40
CA VAL A 11 0.85 -7.41 -6.74
C VAL A 11 1.96 -7.79 -7.72
N ALA A 12 3.22 -7.61 -7.31
CA ALA A 12 4.34 -8.23 -8.01
C ALA A 12 4.35 -9.73 -7.68
N ALA A 13 4.16 -10.57 -8.69
CA ALA A 13 4.24 -12.02 -8.53
C ALA A 13 5.68 -12.45 -8.23
N GLY A 14 5.82 -13.49 -7.39
CA GLY A 14 7.10 -14.16 -7.20
C GLY A 14 7.46 -15.08 -8.37
N SER A 15 8.65 -15.67 -8.32
CA SER A 15 9.17 -16.59 -9.34
C SER A 15 9.90 -17.76 -8.69
N GLU A 16 9.99 -18.90 -9.38
CA GLU A 16 10.65 -20.12 -8.89
C GLU A 16 10.19 -20.55 -7.47
N GLY A 17 8.89 -20.46 -7.19
CA GLY A 17 8.33 -20.78 -5.87
C GLY A 17 8.35 -19.65 -4.84
N GLY A 18 8.83 -18.46 -5.23
CA GLY A 18 8.80 -17.26 -4.39
C GLY A 18 7.40 -16.68 -4.18
N GLY A 19 7.19 -16.09 -3.00
CA GLY A 19 5.94 -15.43 -2.64
C GLY A 19 5.71 -14.12 -3.41
N SER A 20 4.44 -13.71 -3.52
CA SER A 20 4.11 -12.39 -4.09
C SER A 20 4.46 -11.25 -3.12
N GLY A 21 4.80 -10.09 -3.69
CA GLY A 21 4.99 -8.86 -2.92
C GLY A 21 3.68 -8.35 -2.31
N ALA A 22 3.78 -7.51 -1.27
CA ALA A 22 2.62 -6.84 -0.71
C ALA A 22 2.14 -5.70 -1.64
N PRO A 23 0.82 -5.47 -1.78
CA PRO A 23 0.32 -4.34 -2.54
C PRO A 23 0.61 -3.02 -1.82
N GLY A 24 0.77 -1.95 -2.59
CA GLY A 24 0.82 -0.60 -2.04
C GLY A 24 -0.52 -0.19 -1.43
N ARG A 25 -0.49 0.76 -0.48
CA ARG A 25 -1.69 1.33 0.13
C ARG A 25 -1.49 2.77 0.55
N PHE A 26 -2.58 3.52 0.57
CA PHE A 26 -2.67 4.83 1.18
C PHE A 26 -3.59 4.76 2.40
N ILE A 27 -3.13 5.23 3.55
CA ILE A 27 -3.86 5.12 4.82
C ILE A 27 -3.85 6.48 5.53
N LEU A 28 -5.01 6.95 5.99
CA LEU A 28 -5.14 8.05 6.93
C LEU A 28 -5.28 7.51 8.35
N ASP A 29 -4.66 8.22 9.29
CA ASP A 29 -4.71 7.99 10.74
C ASP A 29 -4.47 6.51 11.13
N PRO A 30 -3.36 5.90 10.65
CA PRO A 30 -3.09 4.48 10.84
C PRO A 30 -2.97 4.11 12.33
N GLY A 31 -3.57 3.00 12.73
CA GLY A 31 -3.57 2.49 14.10
C GLY A 31 -4.52 3.22 15.04
N THR A 32 -5.42 4.08 14.51
CA THR A 32 -6.43 4.79 15.30
C THR A 32 -7.84 4.29 14.97
N PRO A 33 -8.85 4.59 15.81
CA PRO A 33 -10.25 4.32 15.47
C PRO A 33 -10.75 5.05 14.21
N GLN A 34 -10.02 6.06 13.73
CA GLN A 34 -10.32 6.82 12.52
C GLN A 34 -9.54 6.33 11.29
N GLU A 35 -8.86 5.18 11.38
CA GLU A 35 -8.09 4.65 10.26
C GLU A 35 -8.96 4.50 9.00
N GLN A 36 -8.49 5.08 7.90
CA GLN A 36 -9.16 4.99 6.61
C GLN A 36 -8.18 4.60 5.51
N ARG A 37 -8.49 3.54 4.77
CA ARG A 37 -7.81 3.24 3.51
C ARG A 37 -8.36 4.10 2.39
N LEU A 38 -7.48 4.82 1.70
CA LEU A 38 -7.82 5.63 0.53
C LEU A 38 -7.71 4.81 -0.78
N PRO A 39 -8.42 5.21 -1.85
CA PRO A 39 -8.25 4.64 -3.18
C PRO A 39 -6.81 4.82 -3.71
N SER A 40 -6.43 4.01 -4.71
CA SER A 40 -5.10 4.10 -5.34
C SER A 40 -4.86 5.37 -6.13
N SER A 41 -5.92 6.10 -6.48
CA SER A 41 -5.87 7.44 -7.05
C SER A 41 -7.03 8.26 -6.50
N ALA A 42 -6.74 9.44 -5.97
CA ALA A 42 -7.74 10.37 -5.45
C ALA A 42 -7.25 11.81 -5.55
N ALA A 43 -8.18 12.72 -5.79
CA ALA A 43 -7.97 14.16 -5.75
C ALA A 43 -8.82 14.79 -4.63
N ASP A 44 -8.56 16.06 -4.33
CA ASP A 44 -9.34 16.87 -3.39
C ASP A 44 -9.51 16.29 -1.97
N ILE A 45 -8.58 15.42 -1.54
CA ILE A 45 -8.54 14.95 -0.16
C ILE A 45 -8.20 16.14 0.75
N ARG A 46 -9.12 16.44 1.67
CA ARG A 46 -8.94 17.47 2.71
C ARG A 46 -8.29 16.84 3.93
N LEU A 47 -7.03 17.18 4.17
CA LEU A 47 -6.33 16.83 5.40
C LEU A 47 -6.59 17.89 6.47
N ARG A 48 -6.82 17.44 7.69
CA ARG A 48 -6.91 18.30 8.88
C ARG A 48 -5.58 18.30 9.60
N LYS A 49 -5.28 19.40 10.30
CA LYS A 49 -4.10 19.49 11.16
C LYS A 49 -4.11 18.34 12.16
N GLY A 50 -2.97 17.64 12.27
CA GLY A 50 -2.81 16.50 13.18
C GLY A 50 -3.13 15.14 12.57
N GLN A 51 -3.72 15.07 11.37
CA GLN A 51 -3.89 13.79 10.68
C GLN A 51 -2.57 13.24 10.17
N VAL A 52 -2.44 11.92 10.18
CA VAL A 52 -1.26 11.20 9.70
C VAL A 52 -1.60 10.49 8.40
N PHE A 53 -0.89 10.83 7.32
CA PHE A 53 -0.99 10.13 6.05
C PHE A 53 0.18 9.16 5.88
N ARG A 54 -0.11 7.86 5.74
CA ARG A 54 0.88 6.81 5.48
C ARG A 54 0.78 6.34 4.03
N VAL A 55 1.93 6.41 3.36
CA VAL A 55 2.16 5.80 2.05
C VAL A 55 2.92 4.49 2.25
N CYS A 56 2.27 3.37 1.95
CA CYS A 56 2.91 2.06 1.88
C CYS A 56 3.24 1.78 0.42
N THR A 57 4.51 1.76 0.05
CA THR A 57 4.94 1.38 -1.29
C THR A 57 4.77 -0.12 -1.51
N PRO A 58 4.45 -0.56 -2.74
CA PRO A 58 4.34 -1.98 -3.05
C PRO A 58 5.68 -2.69 -2.87
N GLY A 59 5.63 -3.94 -2.40
CA GLY A 59 6.79 -4.83 -2.34
C GLY A 59 7.03 -5.55 -3.66
N GLY A 60 8.28 -5.97 -3.90
CA GLY A 60 8.63 -6.86 -5.00
C GLY A 60 8.21 -8.31 -4.73
N GLY A 61 8.12 -9.13 -5.78
CA GLY A 61 7.96 -10.57 -5.65
C GLY A 61 9.27 -11.25 -5.24
N GLY A 62 9.17 -12.32 -4.47
CA GLY A 62 10.32 -13.14 -4.07
C GLY A 62 10.78 -14.09 -5.17
N TYR A 63 12.01 -14.60 -5.02
CA TYR A 63 12.59 -15.64 -5.86
C TYR A 63 12.95 -16.85 -5.01
N GLY A 64 12.64 -18.05 -5.50
CA GLY A 64 12.93 -19.30 -4.78
C GLY A 64 11.90 -19.61 -3.70
N SER A 65 11.77 -20.89 -3.33
CA SER A 65 10.95 -21.29 -2.19
C SER A 65 11.50 -20.69 -0.89
N ALA A 66 10.59 -20.19 -0.04
CA ALA A 66 10.95 -19.89 1.33
C ALA A 66 11.33 -21.22 2.01
N GLY A 67 12.62 -21.40 2.30
CA GLY A 67 13.08 -22.56 3.07
C GLY A 67 12.34 -22.64 4.41
N LEU A 68 12.06 -23.86 4.85
CA LEU A 68 11.59 -24.14 6.21
C LEU A 68 12.72 -23.93 7.21
#